data_AF-A0A7R9NA61-F1
#
_entry.id   AF-A0A7R9NA61-F1
#
_cell.length_a   1.000
_cell.length_b   1.000
_cell.length_c   1.000
_cell.angle_alpha   90.00
_cell.angle_beta   90.00
_cell.angle_gamma   90.00
#
_symmetry.space_group_name_H-M   'P 1'
#
loop_
_entity.id
_entity.type
_entity.pdbx_description
1 polymer ?
#
loop_
_entity_poly.entity_id
_entity_poly.type
_entity_poly.pdbx_seq_one_letter_code
_entity_poly.pdbx_strand_id
1 'polypeptide(L)' 'MEFEEMVSVLKRMNKEADESVPDNLLEEILALVFKNPLDSDRGKCQEQIMTIINQRVGGD' A
#
# COMPACT_ATOMS: atom_id res chain seq x y z
N MET A 1 12.49 2.92 -10.60
CA MET A 1 11.92 1.65 -10.17
C MET A 1 10.54 1.57 -10.79
N GLU A 2 10.27 0.55 -11.59
CA GLU A 2 8.98 0.40 -12.25
C GLU A 2 7.93 -0.13 -11.27
N PHE A 3 6.66 0.19 -11.48
CA PHE A 3 5.56 -0.21 -10.59
C PHE A 3 5.54 -1.72 -10.35
N GLU A 4 5.67 -2.53 -11.41
CA GLU A 4 5.68 -4.00 -11.34
C GLU A 4 6.84 -4.57 -10.52
N GLU A 5 8.01 -3.92 -10.58
CA GLU A 5 9.18 -4.29 -9.80
C GLU A 5 8.92 -4.07 -8.30
N MET A 6 8.34 -2.92 -7.95
CA MET A 6 7.98 -2.59 -6.57
C MET A 6 6.88 -3.50 -6.03
N VAL A 7 5.84 -3.79 -6.82
CA VAL A 7 4.80 -4.77 -6.47
C VAL A 7 5.42 -6.12 -6.17
N SER A 8 6.33 -6.59 -7.03
CA SER A 8 6.99 -7.90 -6.87
C SER A 8 7.81 -7.98 -5.58
N VAL A 9 8.53 -6.91 -5.23
CA VAL A 9 9.28 -6.81 -3.97
C VAL A 9 8.34 -6.82 -2.77
N LEU A 10 7.27 -6.00 -2.78
CA LEU A 10 6.29 -5.94 -1.70
C LEU A 10 5.60 -7.29 -1.47
N LYS A 11 5.19 -7.97 -2.53
CA LYS A 11 4.58 -9.31 -2.44
C LYS A 11 5.53 -10.34 -1.84
N ARG A 12 6.81 -10.30 -2.20
CA ARG A 12 7.82 -11.20 -1.60
C ARG A 12 7.98 -10.93 -0.11
N MET A 13 8.15 -9.67 0.28
CA MET A 13 8.28 -9.29 1.69
C MET A 13 7.03 -9.66 2.50
N ASN A 14 5.84 -9.48 1.92
CA ASN A 14 4.57 -9.82 2.56
C ASN A 14 4.40 -11.32 2.82
N LYS A 15 4.93 -12.19 1.95
CA LYS A 15 4.92 -13.64 2.16
C LYS A 15 5.88 -14.11 3.24
N GLU A 16 6.91 -13.31 3.53
CA GLU A 16 7.90 -13.56 4.57
C GLU A 16 7.49 -12.95 5.92
N ALA A 17 6.41 -12.16 5.96
CA ALA A 17 5.88 -11.54 7.18
C ALA A 17 5.09 -12.55 8.03
N ASP A 18 5.12 -12.39 9.35
CA ASP A 18 4.36 -13.22 10.29
C ASP A 18 2.83 -13.13 10.02
N GLU A 19 2.37 -11.96 9.57
CA GLU A 19 0.99 -11.71 9.16
C GLU A 19 0.97 -11.14 7.74
N SER A 20 0.69 -12.01 6.76
CA SER A 20 0.55 -11.59 5.37
C SER A 20 -0.79 -10.88 5.15
N VAL A 21 -0.79 -9.77 4.41
CA VAL A 21 -2.00 -9.10 3.94
C VAL A 21 -2.38 -9.52 2.52
N PRO A 22 -3.62 -9.28 2.06
CA PRO A 22 -4.01 -9.57 0.68
C PRO A 22 -3.16 -8.80 -0.36
N ASP A 23 -2.69 -9.49 -1.39
CA ASP A 23 -1.84 -8.91 -2.46
C ASP A 23 -2.50 -7.71 -3.16
N ASN A 24 -3.82 -7.74 -3.36
CA ASN A 24 -4.57 -6.65 -3.97
C ASN A 24 -4.59 -5.38 -3.12
N LEU A 25 -4.49 -5.50 -1.78
CA LEU A 25 -4.36 -4.36 -0.88
C LEU A 25 -3.00 -3.68 -1.05
N LEU A 26 -1.93 -4.47 -1.20
CA LEU A 26 -0.58 -3.95 -1.43
C LEU A 26 -0.47 -3.19 -2.76
N GLU A 27 -1.05 -3.76 -3.83
CA GLU A 27 -1.09 -3.12 -5.14
C GLU A 27 -1.84 -1.78 -5.11
N GLU A 28 -2.97 -1.72 -4.39
CA GLU A 28 -3.78 -0.51 -4.27
C GLU A 28 -3.08 0.58 -3.45
N ILE A 29 -2.44 0.22 -2.34
CA ILE A 29 -1.62 1.14 -1.53
C ILE A 29 -0.47 1.69 -2.36
N LEU A 30 0.25 0.83 -3.09
CA LEU A 30 1.36 1.28 -3.92
C LEU A 30 0.89 2.19 -5.06
N ALA A 31 -0.25 1.88 -5.68
CA ALA A 31 -0.83 2.73 -6.72
C ALA A 31 -1.19 4.13 -6.18
N LEU A 32 -1.65 4.23 -4.93
CA LEU A 32 -1.89 5.52 -4.28
C LEU A 32 -0.60 6.30 -4.04
N VAL A 33 0.48 5.64 -3.61
CA VAL A 33 1.79 6.29 -3.43
C VAL A 33 2.30 6.83 -4.75
N PHE A 34 2.20 6.08 -5.84
CA PHE A 34 2.57 6.54 -7.18
C PHE A 34 1.72 7.71 -7.68
N LYS A 35 0.43 7.75 -7.34
CA LYS A 35 -0.48 8.85 -7.70
C LYS A 35 -0.23 10.14 -6.92
N ASN A 36 0.48 10.07 -5.79
CA ASN A 36 0.76 11.22 -4.92
C ASN A 36 2.29 11.35 -4.69
N PRO A 37 3.09 11.63 -5.73
CA PRO A 37 4.56 11.60 -5.64
C PRO A 37 5.17 12.83 -4.95
N LEU A 38 4.39 13.89 -4.77
CA LEU A 38 4.85 15.14 -4.17
C LEU A 38 4.75 15.08 -2.64
N ASP A 39 5.72 15.68 -1.95
CA ASP A 39 5.69 15.76 -0.50
C ASP A 39 4.46 16.51 0.03
N SER A 40 3.93 17.47 -0.73
CA SER A 40 2.70 18.20 -0.41
C SER A 40 1.47 17.29 -0.33
N ASP A 41 1.48 16.18 -1.08
CA ASP A 41 0.34 15.26 -1.18
C ASP A 41 0.43 14.10 -0.18
N ARG A 42 1.55 14.01 0.56
CA ARG A 42 1.84 12.91 1.49
C ARG A 42 0.76 12.75 2.56
N GLY A 43 0.30 13.86 3.16
CA GLY A 43 -0.74 13.81 4.19
C GLY A 43 -2.05 13.21 3.67
N LYS A 44 -2.52 13.68 2.51
CA LYS A 44 -3.71 13.14 1.84
C LYS A 44 -3.52 11.68 1.43
N CYS A 45 -2.34 11.32 0.92
CA CYS A 45 -2.02 9.94 0.56
C CYS A 45 -2.11 9.02 1.78
N GLN A 46 -1.58 9.43 2.93
CA GLN A 46 -1.66 8.69 4.18
C GLN A 46 -3.11 8.53 4.65
N GLU A 47 -3.93 9.58 4.60
CA GLU A 47 -5.35 9.50 4.95
C GLU A 47 -6.10 8.49 4.06
N GLN A 48 -5.81 8.46 2.76
CA GLN A 48 -6.40 7.51 1.82
C GLN A 48 -5.98 6.07 2.13
N ILE A 49 -4.70 5.85 2.42
CA ILE A 49 -4.18 4.53 2.81
C ILE A 49 -4.85 4.04 4.10
N MET A 50 -4.93 4.89 5.13
CA MET A 50 -5.59 4.55 6.40
C MET A 50 -7.07 4.22 6.20
N THR A 51 -7.76 4.98 5.34
CA THR A 51 -9.16 4.70 5.00
C THR A 51 -9.33 3.30 4.42
N ILE A 52 -8.46 2.90 3.48
CA ILE A 52 -8.53 1.58 2.84
C ILE A 52 -8.20 0.47 3.84
N ILE A 53 -7.18 0.65 4.67
CA ILE A 53 -6.80 -0.34 5.70
C ILE A 53 -7.96 -0.55 6.67
N ASN A 54 -8.55 0.54 7.19
CA ASN A 54 -9.66 0.45 8.14
C ASN A 54 -10.88 -0.25 7.53
N GLN A 55 -11.18 0.00 6.25
CA GLN A 55 -12.30 -0.62 5.55
C GLN A 55 -12.12 -2.12 5.29
N ARG A 56 -10.88 -2.58 5.07
CA ARG A 56 -10.61 -3.96 4.61
C ARG A 56 -10.05 -4.89 5.66
N VAL A 57 -9.30 -4.35 6.61
CA VAL A 57 -8.58 -5.12 7.63
C VAL A 57 -9.20 -4.93 9.01
N GLY A 58 -10.09 -3.94 9.18
CA GLY A 58 -10.69 -3.58 10.45
C GLY A 58 -9.74 -2.70 11.26
N GLY A 59 -9.97 -1.40 11.22
CA GLY A 59 -9.28 -0.46 12.11
C GLY A 59 -10.15 -0.25 13.35
N ASP A 60 -9.86 -1.04 14.39
CA ASP A 60 -10.63 -1.22 15.64
C ASP A 60 -12.10 -1.69 15.50
#